data_AF-A0A9E3FSR2-F1
#
_entry.id   AF-A0A9E3FSR2-F1
#
_cell.length_a   1.000
_cell.length_b   1.000
_cell.length_c   1.000
_cell.angle_alpha   90.00
_cell.angle_beta   90.00
_cell.angle_gamma   90.00
#
_symmetry.space_group_name_H-M   'P 1'
#
loop_
_entity.id
_entity.type
_entity.pdbx_description
1 polymer ?
#
loop_
_entity_poly.entity_id
_entity_poly.type
_entity_poly.pdbx_seq_one_letter_code
_entity_poly.pdbx_strand_id
1 'polypeptide(L)'
;MRPDRSDLILLAANFFWRGLPVDVAVPVGTRPKKKALDWLKTFSFEKKRLLIYQIDQDWFAFGPAAFQSDISERIGRGEKPWTD
;
A
#
# COMPACT_ATOMS: atom_id res chain seq x y z
N MET A 1 9.24 5.59 -14.87
CA MET A 1 9.97 4.77 -13.87
C MET A 1 10.16 3.39 -14.46
N ARG A 2 11.29 2.72 -14.20
CA ARG A 2 11.57 1.36 -14.66
C ARG A 2 11.20 0.36 -13.54
N PRO A 3 10.21 -0.53 -13.72
CA PRO A 3 9.70 -1.43 -12.67
C PRO A 3 10.78 -2.35 -12.06
N ASP A 4 11.80 -2.69 -12.84
CA ASP A 4 12.95 -3.52 -12.44
C ASP A 4 13.89 -2.86 -11.41
N ARG A 5 13.69 -1.57 -11.10
CA ARG A 5 14.57 -0.80 -10.20
C ARG A 5 13.87 -0.20 -8.98
N SER A 6 12.59 -0.50 -8.78
CA SER A 6 11.78 0.08 -7.69
C SER A 6 11.94 -0.63 -6.35
N ASP A 7 12.56 -1.81 -6.31
CA ASP A 7 12.67 -2.67 -5.11
C ASP A 7 11.31 -2.86 -4.41
N LEU A 8 10.27 -2.98 -5.22
CA LEU A 8 8.86 -3.06 -4.81
C LEU A 8 8.14 -4.03 -5.73
N ILE A 9 7.34 -4.92 -5.14
CA ILE A 9 6.29 -5.66 -5.83
C ILE A 9 4.97 -4.94 -5.56
N LEU A 10 4.21 -4.70 -6.64
CA LEU A 10 2.86 -4.14 -6.57
C LEU A 10 1.84 -5.23 -6.89
N LEU A 11 0.98 -5.53 -5.93
CA LEU A 11 -0.21 -6.36 -6.10
C LEU A 11 -1.38 -5.41 -6.38
N ALA A 12 -1.70 -5.25 -7.67
CA ALA A 12 -2.72 -4.32 -8.10
C ALA A 12 -4.13 -4.85 -7.82
N ALA A 13 -4.99 -4.04 -7.19
CA ALA A 13 -6.38 -4.36 -6.84
C ALA A 13 -6.48 -5.69 -6.08
N ASN A 14 -5.60 -5.88 -5.10
CA ASN A 14 -5.52 -7.10 -4.30
C ASN A 14 -6.84 -7.39 -3.58
N PHE A 15 -7.52 -6.35 -3.09
CA PHE A 15 -8.85 -6.47 -2.50
C PHE A 15 -9.65 -5.18 -2.65
N PHE A 16 -10.89 -5.18 -2.15
CA PHE A 16 -11.76 -4.01 -2.16
C PHE A 16 -12.09 -3.55 -0.75
N TRP A 17 -12.02 -2.24 -0.53
CA TRP A 17 -12.49 -1.59 0.69
C TRP A 17 -13.67 -0.69 0.35
N ARG A 18 -14.87 -1.04 0.84
CA ARG A 18 -16.12 -0.30 0.59
C ARG A 18 -16.35 -0.01 -0.91
N GLY A 19 -16.00 -0.96 -1.78
CA GLY A 19 -16.11 -0.85 -3.23
C GLY A 19 -14.96 -0.14 -3.95
N LEU A 20 -13.97 0.40 -3.22
CA LEU A 20 -12.74 0.97 -3.79
C LEU A 20 -11.63 -0.08 -3.87
N PRO A 21 -10.94 -0.21 -5.02
CA PRO A 21 -9.82 -1.14 -5.15
C PRO A 21 -8.64 -0.69 -4.27
N VAL A 22 -8.01 -1.66 -3.61
CA VAL A 22 -6.83 -1.47 -2.77
C VAL A 22 -5.63 -2.16 -3.41
N ASP A 23 -4.60 -1.37 -3.70
CA ASP A 23 -3.29 -1.84 -4.10
C ASP A 23 -2.45 -2.19 -2.87
N VAL A 24 -1.62 -3.23 -2.97
CA VAL A 24 -0.69 -3.62 -1.91
C VAL A 24 0.73 -3.57 -2.46
N ALA A 25 1.63 -2.87 -1.77
CA ALA A 25 3.02 -2.72 -2.16
C ALA A 25 3.97 -3.25 -1.09
N VAL A 26 4.80 -4.21 -1.47
CA VAL A 26 5.77 -4.85 -0.57
C VAL A 26 7.20 -4.65 -1.09
N PRO A 27 8.17 -4.33 -0.22
CA PRO A 27 9.55 -4.20 -0.64
C PRO A 27 10.14 -5.53 -1.09
N VAL A 28 11.03 -5.46 -2.08
CA VAL A 28 11.92 -6.55 -2.46
C VAL A 28 13.28 -6.25 -1.83
N GLY A 29 13.62 -6.94 -0.74
CA GLY A 29 14.84 -6.69 0.02
C GLY A 29 14.61 -5.84 1.26
N THR A 30 15.52 -4.91 1.56
CA THR A 30 15.55 -4.19 2.85
C THR A 30 14.47 -3.11 2.98
N ARG A 31 14.39 -2.16 2.04
CA ARG A 31 13.48 -1.01 2.16
C ARG A 31 13.14 -0.43 0.79
N PRO A 32 11.89 0.01 0.54
CA PRO A 32 11.56 0.59 -0.76
C PRO A 32 12.25 1.95 -0.93
N LYS A 33 12.72 2.23 -2.15
CA LYS A 33 13.26 3.55 -2.48
C LYS A 33 12.17 4.60 -2.29
N LYS A 34 12.43 5.66 -1.52
CA LYS A 34 11.48 6.76 -1.26
C LYS A 34 10.82 7.28 -2.54
N LYS A 35 11.60 7.53 -3.60
CA LYS A 35 11.10 7.99 -4.90
C LYS A 35 10.10 7.03 -5.55
N ALA A 36 10.30 5.73 -5.40
CA ALA A 36 9.38 4.72 -5.95
C ALA A 36 8.06 4.70 -5.17
N LEU A 37 8.15 4.77 -3.84
CA LEU A 37 6.96 4.86 -2.98
C LEU A 37 6.16 6.15 -3.20
N ASP A 38 6.85 7.30 -3.29
CA ASP A 38 6.20 8.59 -3.56
C ASP A 38 5.48 8.57 -4.91
N TRP A 39 6.13 8.03 -5.96
CA TRP A 39 5.48 7.84 -7.25
C TRP A 39 4.24 6.94 -7.14
N LEU A 40 4.30 5.86 -6.36
CA LEU A 40 3.19 4.94 -6.21
C LEU A 40 1.99 5.57 -5.48
N LYS A 41 2.26 6.41 -4.47
CA LYS A 41 1.23 7.20 -3.80
C LYS A 41 0.56 8.16 -4.79
N THR A 42 1.34 8.88 -5.60
CA THR A 42 0.80 9.76 -6.65
C THR A 42 -0.04 8.97 -7.66
N PHE A 43 0.47 7.84 -8.15
CA PHE A 43 -0.27 6.98 -9.08
C PHE A 43 -1.60 6.50 -8.49
N SER A 44 -1.59 6.01 -7.25
CA SER A 44 -2.81 5.53 -6.57
C SER A 44 -3.83 6.66 -6.42
N PHE A 45 -3.37 7.84 -6.02
CA PHE A 45 -4.21 9.04 -5.91
C PHE A 45 -4.84 9.43 -7.26
N GLU A 46 -4.04 9.53 -8.33
CA GLU A 46 -4.52 9.86 -9.68
C GLU A 46 -5.53 8.84 -10.22
N LYS A 47 -5.33 7.56 -9.89
CA LYS A 47 -6.23 6.48 -10.29
C LYS A 47 -7.43 6.29 -9.36
N LYS A 48 -7.57 7.12 -8.32
CA LYS A 48 -8.61 7.01 -7.28
C LYS A 48 -8.63 5.62 -6.64
N ARG A 49 -7.45 5.04 -6.43
CA ARG A 49 -7.22 3.76 -5.78
C ARG A 49 -6.66 3.98 -4.38
N LEU A 50 -6.94 3.04 -3.49
CA LEU A 50 -6.36 3.01 -2.17
C LEU A 50 -5.06 2.23 -2.21
N LEU A 51 -4.15 2.52 -1.28
CA LEU A 51 -2.85 1.85 -1.23
C LEU A 51 -2.52 1.44 0.19
N ILE A 52 -2.07 0.20 0.34
CA ILE A 52 -1.38 -0.29 1.52
C ILE A 52 0.06 -0.58 1.12
N TYR A 53 1.02 -0.19 1.95
CA TYR A 53 2.43 -0.40 1.68
C TYR A 53 3.20 -0.72 2.94
N GLN A 54 4.27 -1.49 2.78
CA GLN A 54 5.16 -1.84 3.88
C GLN A 54 6.46 -1.03 3.80
N ILE A 55 6.95 -0.58 4.96
CA ILE A 55 8.30 -0.06 5.15
C ILE A 55 8.91 -0.85 6.31
N ASP A 56 10.05 -1.50 6.06
CA ASP A 56 10.68 -2.39 7.01
C ASP A 56 9.69 -3.48 7.46
N GLN A 57 9.27 -3.51 8.73
CA GLN A 57 8.24 -4.46 9.21
C GLN A 57 6.85 -3.81 9.38
N ASP A 58 6.76 -2.49 9.24
CA ASP A 58 5.55 -1.74 9.54
C ASP A 58 4.68 -1.52 8.29
N TRP A 59 3.37 -1.57 8.52
CA TRP A 59 2.37 -1.41 7.48
C TRP A 59 1.69 -0.05 7.57
N PHE A 60 1.45 0.54 6.40
CA PHE A 60 0.90 1.88 6.28
C PHE A 60 -0.21 1.90 5.22
N ALA A 61 -1.19 2.75 5.45
CA ALA A 61 -2.28 3.02 4.51
C ALA A 61 -2.14 4.42 3.89
N PHE A 62 -2.56 4.55 2.64
CA PHE A 62 -2.66 5.80 1.92
C PHE A 62 -4.03 5.88 1.21
N GLY A 63 -4.75 6.96 1.49
CA GLY A 63 -6.14 7.16 1.07
C GLY A 63 -6.89 8.08 2.02
N PRO A 64 -8.24 8.12 1.98
CA PRO A 64 -9.06 8.90 2.90
C PRO A 64 -8.80 8.54 4.38
N ALA A 65 -9.03 9.49 5.29
CA ALA A 65 -8.78 9.28 6.73
C ALA A 65 -9.49 8.03 7.28
N ALA A 66 -10.75 7.80 6.88
CA ALA A 66 -11.50 6.62 7.30
C ALA A 66 -10.84 5.28 6.90
N PHE A 67 -10.20 5.24 5.72
CA PHE A 67 -9.44 4.07 5.29
C PHE A 67 -8.17 3.90 6.14
N GLN A 68 -7.44 4.98 6.39
CA GLN A 68 -6.23 4.95 7.22
C GLN A 68 -6.52 4.47 8.64
N SER A 69 -7.63 4.92 9.24
CA SER A 69 -8.07 4.49 10.56
C SER A 69 -8.44 3.01 10.60
N ASP A 70 -9.23 2.50 9.64
CA ASP A 70 -9.61 1.07 9.59
C ASP A 70 -8.38 0.16 9.46
N ILE A 71 -7.44 0.49 8.57
CA ILE A 71 -6.21 -0.29 8.43
C ILE A 71 -5.34 -0.21 9.69
N SER A 72 -5.21 0.97 10.29
CA SER A 72 -4.47 1.11 11.57
C SER A 72 -5.08 0.28 12.69
N GLU A 73 -6.42 0.22 12.75
CA GLU A 73 -7.13 -0.58 13.75
C GLU A 73 -6.88 -2.08 13.56
N ARG A 74 -6.95 -2.57 12.31
CA ARG A 74 -6.63 -3.97 11.97
C ARG A 74 -5.21 -4.34 12.40
N ILE A 75 -4.24 -3.49 12.06
CA ILE A 75 -2.83 -3.68 12.47
C ILE A 75 -2.72 -3.71 14.00
N GLY A 76 -3.40 -2.81 14.70
CA GLY A 76 -3.44 -2.76 16.16
C GLY A 76 -4.05 -4.01 16.81
N ARG A 77 -4.95 -4.70 16.12
CA ARG A 77 -5.51 -6.01 16.53
C ARG A 77 -4.61 -7.20 16.16
N GLY A 78 -3.47 -6.98 15.51
CA GLY A 78 -2.57 -8.03 15.02
C GLY A 78 -3.07 -8.72 13.75
N GLU A 79 -4.06 -8.14 13.07
CA GLU A 79 -4.58 -8.66 11.81
C GLU A 79 -3.70 -8.22 10.63
N LYS A 80 -3.68 -9.03 9.57
CA LYS A 80 -3.06 -8.61 8.30
C LYS A 80 -3.87 -7.44 7.71
N PRO A 81 -3.21 -6.36 7.23
CA PRO A 81 -3.90 -5.23 6.61
C PRO A 81 -4.44 -5.52 5.19
N TRP A 82 -4.08 -6.65 4.57
CA TRP A 82 -4.63 -7.12 3.30
C TRP A 82 -5.50 -8.38 3.48
N THR A 83 -6.24 -8.74 2.44
CA THR A 83 -7.04 -9.97 2.37
C THR A 83 -6.32 -10.98 1.46
N ASP A 84 -6.39 -12.27 1.82
CA ASP A 84 -5.89 -13.40 1.02
C ASP A 84 -6.78 -13.66 -0.21
#